data_AF-A0A7W9E841-F1
#
_entry.id   AF-A0A7W9E841-F1
#
_cell.length_a   1.000
_cell.length_b   1.000
_cell.length_c   1.000
_cell.angle_alpha   90.00
_cell.angle_beta   90.00
_cell.angle_gamma   90.00
#
_symmetry.space_group_name_H-M   'P 1'
#
loop_
_entity.id
_entity.type
_entity.pdbx_description
1 polymer ?
#
loop_
_entity_poly.entity_id
_entity_poly.type
_entity_poly.pdbx_seq_one_letter_code
_entity_poly.pdbx_strand_id
1 'polypeptide(L)'
;MSALRYLKPLAVAAAVTLAPAVAQAQAADPHLALFQSTCVATDGQASAAMAKLDAAGWDVLPPEMLGPDAPFENMQARMLFAGEGIQIAMTGDMTDGLGTLTDGGELYMAVCAVGVMPGDYADIDGAVADWLDMTPNAEMSESGLNGYPYTIENGRKVAIASDLGEDALLELAAGDDMRIVMTGDSDGVIMIMYMRPQPR
;
A
#
# COMPACT_ATOMS: atom_id res chain seq x y z
N MET A 1 65.88 -45.06 29.24
CA MET A 1 64.63 -44.95 30.03
C MET A 1 64.41 -43.49 30.38
N SER A 2 63.14 -43.06 30.37
CA SER A 2 62.63 -41.70 30.68
C SER A 2 62.82 -40.67 29.54
N ALA A 3 61.83 -40.37 28.69
CA ALA A 3 60.48 -39.82 28.90
C ALA A 3 60.45 -38.29 29.08
N LEU A 4 59.44 -37.70 28.42
CA LEU A 4 58.89 -36.34 28.53
C LEU A 4 59.51 -35.26 27.64
N ARG A 5 58.86 -34.95 26.51
CA ARG A 5 57.68 -34.05 26.34
C ARG A 5 58.18 -32.63 26.08
N TYR A 6 57.98 -32.09 24.88
CA TYR A 6 57.46 -30.73 24.65
C TYR A 6 57.05 -30.59 23.17
N LEU A 7 55.76 -30.86 22.92
CA LEU A 7 55.01 -30.40 21.75
C LEU A 7 54.55 -28.97 22.00
N LYS A 8 54.66 -28.09 20.98
CA LYS A 8 53.77 -26.94 20.62
C LYS A 8 54.49 -25.99 19.66
N PRO A 9 53.79 -25.20 18.81
CA PRO A 9 52.53 -25.48 18.11
C PRO A 9 52.59 -25.11 16.61
N LEU A 10 51.85 -25.82 15.76
CA LEU A 10 51.49 -25.34 14.43
C LEU A 10 50.41 -24.25 14.58
N ALA A 11 50.78 -23.00 14.31
CA ALA A 11 49.82 -21.90 14.20
C ALA A 11 49.07 -22.05 12.87
N VAL A 12 47.86 -22.62 12.93
CA VAL A 12 46.90 -22.57 11.81
C VAL A 12 46.24 -21.19 11.89
N ALA A 13 46.70 -20.27 11.04
CA ALA A 13 45.99 -19.03 10.78
C ALA A 13 44.68 -19.36 10.06
N ALA A 14 43.58 -19.40 10.80
CA ALA A 14 42.24 -19.44 10.22
C ALA A 14 41.97 -18.09 9.56
N ALA A 15 42.16 -18.01 8.25
CA ALA A 15 41.67 -16.92 7.43
C ALA A 15 40.14 -17.00 7.41
N VAL A 16 39.50 -16.24 8.30
CA VAL A 16 38.05 -15.99 8.25
C VAL A 16 37.81 -15.13 7.02
N THR A 17 37.42 -15.75 5.93
CA THR A 17 36.87 -15.06 4.76
C THR A 17 35.52 -14.48 5.17
N LEU A 18 35.50 -13.19 5.49
CA LEU A 18 34.28 -12.41 5.57
C LEU A 18 33.65 -12.39 4.17
N ALA A 19 32.75 -13.33 3.91
CA ALA A 19 31.85 -13.21 2.78
C ALA A 19 31.00 -11.95 3.04
N PRO A 20 30.90 -11.00 2.09
CA PRO A 20 29.97 -9.90 2.24
C PRO A 20 28.58 -10.54 2.29
N ALA A 21 27.90 -10.36 3.43
CA ALA A 21 26.47 -10.59 3.52
C ALA A 21 25.84 -9.64 2.51
N VAL A 22 25.53 -10.16 1.32
CA VAL A 22 24.65 -9.47 0.38
C VAL A 22 23.33 -9.43 1.11
N ALA A 23 22.99 -8.29 1.72
CA ALA A 23 21.63 -8.02 2.12
C ALA A 23 20.80 -8.25 0.86
N GLN A 24 20.07 -9.37 0.82
CA GLN A 24 19.10 -9.59 -0.23
C GLN A 24 18.13 -8.45 -0.06
N ALA A 25 18.18 -7.45 -0.94
CA ALA A 25 17.07 -6.53 -1.10
C ALA A 25 15.86 -7.44 -1.29
N GLN A 26 14.98 -7.48 -0.28
CA GLN A 26 13.71 -8.18 -0.38
C GLN A 26 13.10 -7.71 -1.69
N ALA A 27 12.85 -8.66 -2.61
CA ALA A 27 12.19 -8.33 -3.86
C ALA A 27 10.89 -7.63 -3.45
N ALA A 28 10.73 -6.38 -3.90
CA ALA A 28 9.54 -5.62 -3.58
C ALA A 28 8.32 -6.45 -3.95
N ASP A 29 7.35 -6.54 -3.05
CA ASP A 29 6.11 -7.29 -3.30
C ASP A 29 5.51 -6.83 -4.66
N PRO A 30 5.19 -7.75 -5.58
CA PRO A 30 4.77 -7.39 -6.93
C PRO A 30 3.42 -6.65 -6.95
N HIS A 31 2.53 -6.91 -5.98
CA HIS A 31 1.25 -6.22 -5.86
C HIS A 31 1.45 -4.80 -5.35
N LEU A 32 2.32 -4.61 -4.36
CA LEU A 32 2.77 -3.31 -3.91
C LEU A 32 3.46 -2.53 -5.04
N ALA A 33 4.31 -3.17 -5.83
CA ALA A 33 4.99 -2.52 -6.95
C ALA A 33 3.98 -2.05 -8.02
N LEU A 34 2.98 -2.87 -8.34
CA LEU A 34 1.88 -2.48 -9.22
C LEU A 34 1.12 -1.29 -8.65
N PHE A 35 0.69 -1.36 -7.39
CA PHE A 35 0.00 -0.29 -6.67
C PHE A 35 0.81 1.03 -6.68
N GLN A 36 2.09 0.97 -6.35
CA GLN A 36 2.98 2.14 -6.36
C GLN A 36 3.08 2.74 -7.77
N SER A 37 3.21 1.88 -8.78
CA SER A 37 3.34 2.34 -10.16
C SER A 37 2.04 2.95 -10.70
N THR A 38 0.88 2.44 -10.30
CA THR A 38 -0.42 2.81 -10.85
C THR A 38 -1.06 3.94 -10.08
N CYS A 39 -1.10 3.83 -8.75
CA CYS A 39 -1.81 4.77 -7.89
C CYS A 39 -0.88 5.81 -7.26
N VAL A 40 0.25 5.40 -6.68
CA VAL A 40 1.14 6.36 -6.00
C VAL A 40 1.84 7.29 -7.00
N ALA A 41 2.40 6.74 -8.08
CA ALA A 41 3.13 7.52 -9.09
C ALA A 41 2.24 8.47 -9.90
N THR A 42 0.92 8.25 -9.90
CA THR A 42 -0.07 9.13 -10.54
C THR A 42 -0.77 10.02 -9.52
N ASP A 43 -0.39 9.93 -8.24
CA ASP A 43 -1.04 10.61 -7.13
C ASP A 43 -2.57 10.35 -7.08
N GLY A 44 -2.98 9.12 -7.39
CA GLY A 44 -4.38 8.70 -7.43
C GLY A 44 -5.21 9.31 -8.55
N GLN A 45 -4.60 10.02 -9.51
CA GLN A 45 -5.34 10.66 -10.61
C GLN A 45 -5.92 9.63 -11.57
N ALA A 46 -7.25 9.57 -11.66
CA ALA A 46 -7.97 8.56 -12.44
C ALA A 46 -7.52 8.48 -13.91
N SER A 47 -7.46 9.62 -14.60
CA SER A 47 -7.09 9.66 -16.02
C SER A 47 -5.66 9.16 -16.27
N ALA A 48 -4.71 9.53 -15.41
CA ALA A 48 -3.32 9.11 -15.52
C ALA A 48 -3.14 7.62 -15.18
N ALA A 49 -3.82 7.14 -14.13
CA ALA A 49 -3.81 5.73 -13.75
C ALA A 49 -4.41 4.85 -14.86
N MET A 50 -5.58 5.20 -15.39
CA MET A 50 -6.24 4.45 -16.46
C MET A 50 -5.43 4.46 -17.76
N ALA A 51 -4.88 5.61 -18.17
CA ALA A 51 -4.03 5.70 -19.35
C ALA A 51 -2.77 4.81 -19.24
N LYS A 52 -2.21 4.68 -18.05
CA LYS A 52 -1.06 3.79 -17.79
C LYS A 52 -1.45 2.33 -17.94
N LEU A 53 -2.59 1.92 -17.40
CA LEU A 53 -3.10 0.55 -17.50
C LEU A 53 -3.47 0.19 -18.95
N ASP A 54 -4.10 1.12 -19.66
CA ASP A 54 -4.41 0.98 -21.09
C ASP A 54 -3.14 0.78 -21.92
N ALA A 55 -2.09 1.57 -21.67
CA ALA A 55 -0.79 1.42 -22.32
C ALA A 55 -0.08 0.09 -21.99
N ALA A 56 -0.39 -0.49 -20.83
CA ALA A 56 0.08 -1.81 -20.42
C ALA A 56 -0.78 -2.97 -20.95
N GLY A 57 -1.83 -2.68 -21.72
CA GLY A 57 -2.69 -3.68 -22.36
C GLY A 57 -3.69 -4.33 -21.40
N TRP A 58 -4.07 -3.65 -20.31
CA TRP A 58 -5.13 -4.11 -19.44
C TRP A 58 -6.49 -3.96 -20.13
N ASP A 59 -7.40 -4.90 -19.86
CA ASP A 59 -8.75 -4.88 -20.41
C ASP A 59 -9.66 -3.96 -19.60
N VAL A 60 -10.62 -3.31 -20.26
CA VAL A 60 -11.68 -2.56 -19.59
C VAL A 60 -12.58 -3.52 -18.84
N LEU A 61 -12.73 -3.31 -17.53
CA LEU A 61 -13.70 -4.06 -16.73
C LEU A 61 -15.07 -3.39 -16.89
N PRO A 62 -16.08 -4.07 -17.48
CA PRO A 62 -17.39 -3.46 -17.70
C PRO A 62 -18.08 -3.11 -16.37
N PRO A 63 -18.83 -1.99 -16.29
CA PRO A 63 -19.53 -1.58 -15.07
C PRO A 63 -20.48 -2.63 -14.51
N GLU A 64 -21.06 -3.48 -15.36
CA GLU A 64 -21.95 -4.56 -14.98
C GLU A 64 -21.26 -5.61 -14.08
N MET A 65 -19.93 -5.67 -14.10
CA MET A 65 -19.13 -6.56 -13.26
C MET A 65 -18.70 -5.94 -11.92
N LEU A 66 -18.87 -4.62 -11.74
CA LEU A 66 -18.43 -3.89 -10.54
C LEU A 66 -19.47 -3.92 -9.41
N GLY A 67 -20.66 -4.47 -9.67
CA GLY A 67 -21.77 -4.52 -8.72
C GLY A 67 -22.49 -3.16 -8.58
N PRO A 68 -23.78 -3.16 -8.19
CA PRO A 68 -24.56 -1.93 -8.06
C PRO A 68 -24.26 -1.13 -6.79
N ASP A 69 -23.54 -1.73 -5.83
CA ASP A 69 -23.38 -1.22 -4.46
C ASP A 69 -22.02 -0.54 -4.21
N ALA A 70 -21.24 -0.27 -5.27
CA ALA A 70 -19.96 0.41 -5.11
C ALA A 70 -20.19 1.88 -4.70
N PRO A 71 -19.65 2.35 -3.55
CA PRO A 71 -19.90 3.68 -3.00
C PRO A 71 -19.05 4.75 -3.69
N PHE A 72 -18.94 4.68 -5.01
CA PHE A 72 -18.08 5.55 -5.80
C PHE A 72 -18.79 6.09 -7.04
N GLU A 73 -18.65 7.38 -7.28
CA GLU A 73 -18.95 8.04 -8.55
C GLU A 73 -17.76 7.93 -9.51
N ASN A 74 -18.01 8.22 -10.79
CA ASN A 74 -16.99 8.29 -11.84
C ASN A 74 -16.07 7.06 -11.94
N MET A 75 -16.60 5.89 -11.56
CA MET A 75 -15.82 4.67 -11.51
C MET A 75 -15.27 4.26 -12.87
N GLN A 76 -13.99 3.93 -12.87
CA GLN A 76 -13.31 3.31 -13.99
C GLN A 76 -12.51 2.13 -13.46
N ALA A 77 -12.58 1.01 -14.16
CA ALA A 77 -11.82 -0.18 -13.77
C ALA A 77 -11.17 -0.85 -14.98
N ARG A 78 -10.06 -1.52 -14.68
CA ARG A 78 -9.29 -2.34 -15.60
C ARG A 78 -9.01 -3.69 -14.96
N MET A 79 -8.90 -4.71 -15.78
CA MET A 79 -8.59 -6.07 -15.36
C MET A 79 -7.44 -6.61 -16.20
N LEU A 80 -6.61 -7.43 -15.57
CA LEU A 80 -5.60 -8.23 -16.24
C LEU A 80 -5.62 -9.64 -15.68
N PHE A 81 -5.67 -10.63 -16.57
CA PHE A 81 -5.39 -12.02 -16.20
C PHE A 81 -3.87 -12.22 -16.20
N ALA A 82 -3.30 -12.45 -15.03
CA ALA A 82 -1.85 -12.56 -14.83
C ALA A 82 -1.52 -13.88 -14.12
N GLY A 83 -0.84 -14.79 -14.83
CA GLY A 83 -0.52 -16.10 -14.29
C GLY A 83 -1.79 -16.91 -13.99
N GLU A 84 -1.95 -17.32 -12.73
CA GLU A 84 -3.11 -18.09 -12.25
C GLU A 84 -4.21 -17.21 -11.63
N GLY A 85 -4.05 -15.88 -11.64
CA GLY A 85 -4.95 -14.96 -10.96
C GLY A 85 -5.47 -13.82 -11.82
N ILE A 86 -6.31 -13.01 -11.19
CA ILE A 86 -6.89 -11.79 -11.70
C ILE A 86 -6.29 -10.63 -10.92
N GLN A 87 -5.88 -9.60 -11.64
CA GLN A 87 -5.56 -8.30 -11.08
C GLN A 87 -6.61 -7.31 -11.55
N ILE A 88 -7.05 -6.46 -10.65
CA ILE A 88 -8.02 -5.40 -10.92
C ILE A 88 -7.38 -4.08 -10.51
N ALA A 89 -7.57 -3.04 -11.29
CA ALA A 89 -7.25 -1.68 -10.87
C ALA A 89 -8.48 -0.81 -11.09
N MET A 90 -8.81 0.03 -10.12
CA MET A 90 -10.01 0.84 -10.16
C MET A 90 -9.74 2.24 -9.63
N THR A 91 -10.47 3.21 -10.15
CA THR A 91 -10.49 4.57 -9.65
C THR A 91 -11.92 5.03 -9.50
N GLY A 92 -12.19 5.92 -8.56
CA GLY A 92 -13.51 6.52 -8.36
C GLY A 92 -13.47 7.60 -7.29
N ASP A 93 -14.56 8.34 -7.18
CA ASP A 93 -14.74 9.38 -6.16
C ASP A 93 -15.76 8.88 -5.15
N MET A 94 -15.45 8.87 -3.85
CA MET A 94 -16.39 8.39 -2.83
C MET A 94 -17.70 9.19 -2.86
N THR A 95 -18.84 8.49 -2.93
CA THR A 95 -20.19 9.10 -2.96
C THR A 95 -20.56 9.72 -1.62
N ASP A 96 -20.23 9.01 -0.54
CA ASP A 96 -20.40 9.46 0.82
C ASP A 96 -19.04 9.89 1.36
N GLY A 97 -18.98 11.03 2.05
CA GLY A 97 -17.77 11.39 2.77
C GLY A 97 -17.40 10.30 3.78
N LEU A 98 -16.13 10.22 4.16
CA LEU A 98 -15.71 9.41 5.33
C LEU A 98 -16.25 10.05 6.63
N GLY A 99 -17.57 10.17 6.76
CA GLY A 99 -18.27 10.72 7.93
C GLY A 99 -18.09 9.87 9.20
N THR A 100 -17.32 8.78 9.12
CA THR A 100 -16.79 8.03 10.27
C THR A 100 -15.49 8.62 10.83
N LEU A 101 -14.80 9.48 10.08
CA LEU A 101 -13.57 10.16 10.53
C LEU A 101 -13.83 11.53 11.13
N THR A 102 -15.03 12.08 10.94
CA THR A 102 -15.40 13.43 11.36
C THR A 102 -16.87 13.46 11.75
N ASP A 103 -17.19 13.89 12.97
CA ASP A 103 -18.55 13.96 13.51
C ASP A 103 -19.37 15.12 12.88
N GLY A 104 -18.72 16.08 12.21
CA GLY A 104 -19.34 17.29 11.65
C GLY A 104 -18.95 17.68 10.22
N GLY A 105 -17.99 16.98 9.59
CA GLY A 105 -17.54 17.20 8.20
C GLY A 105 -17.84 16.05 7.25
N GLU A 106 -17.89 16.32 5.94
CA GLU A 106 -17.81 15.27 4.92
C GLU A 106 -16.47 15.39 4.21
N LEU A 107 -15.58 14.43 4.45
CA LEU A 107 -14.32 14.30 3.73
C LEU A 107 -14.53 13.47 2.46
N TYR A 108 -14.53 14.11 1.29
CA TYR A 108 -14.60 13.43 0.00
C TYR A 108 -13.22 13.00 -0.44
N MET A 109 -13.13 11.76 -0.89
CA MET A 109 -11.87 11.16 -1.30
C MET A 109 -11.98 10.67 -2.73
N ALA A 110 -10.96 10.97 -3.53
CA ALA A 110 -10.70 10.18 -4.73
C ALA A 110 -9.85 8.98 -4.37
N VAL A 111 -10.19 7.85 -4.97
CA VAL A 111 -9.59 6.55 -4.72
C VAL A 111 -8.95 6.04 -6.01
N CYS A 112 -7.73 5.51 -5.88
CA CYS A 112 -7.14 4.59 -6.83
C CYS A 112 -6.76 3.33 -6.08
N ALA A 113 -7.23 2.18 -6.55
CA ALA A 113 -7.02 0.91 -5.88
C ALA A 113 -6.52 -0.16 -6.85
N VAL A 114 -5.72 -1.07 -6.31
CA VAL A 114 -5.28 -2.30 -6.99
C VAL A 114 -5.72 -3.48 -6.17
N GLY A 115 -6.41 -4.42 -6.82
CA GLY A 115 -6.89 -5.67 -6.28
C GLY A 115 -6.20 -6.88 -6.89
N VAL A 116 -6.03 -7.94 -6.11
CA VAL A 116 -5.52 -9.23 -6.61
C VAL A 116 -6.31 -10.40 -6.03
N MET A 117 -6.51 -11.43 -6.85
CA MET A 117 -7.06 -12.72 -6.46
C MET A 117 -6.43 -13.84 -7.30
N PRO A 118 -5.90 -14.92 -6.70
CA PRO A 118 -5.66 -15.09 -5.27
C PRO A 118 -4.49 -14.22 -4.79
N GLY A 119 -4.35 -14.08 -3.48
CA GLY A 119 -3.19 -13.46 -2.82
C GLY A 119 -3.11 -13.83 -1.34
N ASP A 120 -2.06 -13.37 -0.66
CA ASP A 120 -1.91 -13.48 0.80
C ASP A 120 -2.04 -12.07 1.41
N TYR A 121 -3.09 -11.86 2.20
CA TYR A 121 -3.37 -10.55 2.80
C TYR A 121 -2.28 -10.12 3.77
N ALA A 122 -1.75 -11.05 4.58
CA ALA A 122 -0.76 -10.72 5.59
C ALA A 122 0.57 -10.30 4.96
N ASP A 123 0.98 -10.97 3.87
CA ASP A 123 2.18 -10.60 3.12
C ASP A 123 2.02 -9.22 2.45
N ILE A 124 0.86 -8.95 1.84
CA ILE A 124 0.59 -7.67 1.17
C ILE A 124 0.50 -6.52 2.17
N ASP A 125 -0.25 -6.70 3.26
CA ASP A 125 -0.39 -5.70 4.33
C ASP A 125 0.96 -5.42 5.00
N GLY A 126 1.74 -6.46 5.29
CA GLY A 126 3.09 -6.33 5.82
C GLY A 126 4.02 -5.54 4.89
N ALA A 127 3.97 -5.81 3.58
CA ALA A 127 4.74 -5.05 2.59
C ALA A 127 4.34 -3.57 2.52
N VAL A 128 3.03 -3.27 2.66
CA VAL A 128 2.53 -1.88 2.73
C VAL A 128 3.03 -1.19 3.99
N ALA A 129 2.93 -1.84 5.15
CA ALA A 129 3.41 -1.30 6.42
C ALA A 129 4.92 -1.00 6.38
N ASP A 130 5.72 -1.94 5.86
CA ASP A 130 7.18 -1.79 5.70
C ASP A 130 7.54 -0.65 4.72
N TRP A 131 6.78 -0.50 3.63
CA TRP A 131 7.00 0.58 2.67
C TRP A 131 6.66 1.96 3.23
N LEU A 132 5.62 2.04 4.05
CA LEU A 132 5.21 3.28 4.69
C LEU A 132 6.09 3.60 5.91
N ASP A 133 6.75 2.59 6.51
CA ASP A 133 7.41 2.68 7.82
C ASP A 133 6.42 3.11 8.90
N MET A 134 5.23 2.48 8.89
CA MET A 134 4.08 2.88 9.71
C MET A 134 3.32 1.67 10.26
N THR A 135 2.70 1.85 11.41
CA THR A 135 1.66 0.95 11.92
C THR A 135 0.28 1.45 11.48
N PRO A 136 -0.70 0.55 11.26
CA PRO A 136 -2.08 0.98 11.01
C PRO A 136 -2.61 1.91 12.10
N ASN A 137 -3.35 2.93 11.71
CA ASN A 137 -4.06 3.81 12.62
C ASN A 137 -5.33 3.11 13.12
N ALA A 138 -5.43 2.93 14.43
CA ALA A 138 -6.52 2.18 15.04
C ALA A 138 -7.92 2.79 14.81
N GLU A 139 -8.04 4.10 14.66
CA GLU A 139 -9.32 4.77 14.40
C GLU A 139 -9.75 4.65 12.93
N MET A 140 -8.79 4.38 12.03
CA MET A 140 -9.03 4.22 10.59
C MET A 140 -8.99 2.76 10.13
N SER A 141 -8.83 1.83 11.06
CA SER A 141 -8.82 0.40 10.80
C SER A 141 -10.09 -0.23 11.37
N GLU A 142 -10.99 -0.66 10.49
CA GLU A 142 -12.26 -1.29 10.88
C GLU A 142 -12.65 -2.38 9.88
N SER A 143 -13.41 -3.38 10.34
CA SER A 143 -14.07 -4.39 9.48
C SER A 143 -13.13 -5.13 8.53
N GLY A 144 -11.88 -5.39 8.96
CA GLY A 144 -10.88 -6.08 8.15
C GLY A 144 -10.10 -5.18 7.20
N LEU A 145 -10.24 -3.86 7.32
CA LEU A 145 -9.40 -2.87 6.65
C LEU A 145 -8.32 -2.35 7.61
N ASN A 146 -7.11 -2.15 7.11
CA ASN A 146 -6.04 -1.44 7.81
C ASN A 146 -5.80 -0.09 7.16
N GLY A 147 -5.93 1.00 7.92
CA GLY A 147 -5.74 2.37 7.45
C GLY A 147 -4.38 2.97 7.83
N TYR A 148 -3.70 3.59 6.88
CA TYR A 148 -2.40 4.24 7.04
C TYR A 148 -2.47 5.71 6.55
N PRO A 149 -3.00 6.63 7.38
CA PRO A 149 -3.04 8.05 7.06
C PRO A 149 -1.66 8.70 7.22
N TYR A 150 -1.26 9.54 6.27
CA TYR A 150 -0.01 10.29 6.35
C TYR A 150 -0.08 11.63 5.63
N THR A 151 0.82 12.53 5.98
CA THR A 151 1.12 13.76 5.24
C THR A 151 2.45 13.61 4.50
N ILE A 152 2.65 14.43 3.46
CA ILE A 152 3.94 14.55 2.78
C ILE A 152 4.64 15.81 3.27
N GLU A 153 5.63 15.66 4.15
CA GLU A 153 6.41 16.76 4.70
C GLU A 153 7.83 16.73 4.16
N ASN A 154 8.24 17.77 3.42
CA ASN A 154 9.56 17.84 2.79
C ASN A 154 9.90 16.58 1.96
N GLY A 155 8.90 16.01 1.29
CA GLY A 155 9.02 14.79 0.49
C GLY A 155 9.10 13.49 1.30
N ARG A 156 8.85 13.53 2.61
CA ARG A 156 8.78 12.36 3.49
C ARG A 156 7.35 12.07 3.89
N LYS A 157 6.98 10.79 3.98
CA LYS A 157 5.71 10.39 4.57
C LYS A 157 5.81 10.51 6.09
N VAL A 158 4.87 11.21 6.70
CA VAL A 158 4.78 11.38 8.16
C VAL A 158 3.41 10.89 8.59
N ALA A 159 3.39 9.89 9.47
CA ALA A 159 2.13 9.29 9.94
C ALA A 159 1.27 10.35 10.63
N ILE A 160 -0.02 10.37 10.33
CA ILE A 160 -0.99 11.17 11.06
C ILE A 160 -1.29 10.46 12.38
N ALA A 161 -1.17 11.19 13.49
CA ALA A 161 -1.41 10.66 14.82
C ALA A 161 -2.86 10.18 14.98
N SER A 162 -3.05 9.06 15.68
CA SER A 162 -4.39 8.47 15.88
C SER A 162 -5.27 9.27 16.81
N ASP A 163 -4.71 10.18 17.61
CA ASP A 163 -5.46 11.06 18.50
C ASP A 163 -5.62 12.49 17.94
N LEU A 164 -5.37 12.67 16.64
CA LEU A 164 -5.56 13.94 15.97
C LEU A 164 -7.06 14.29 15.96
N GLY A 165 -7.42 15.41 16.60
CA GLY A 165 -8.81 15.88 16.59
C GLY A 165 -9.32 16.23 15.19
N GLU A 166 -10.63 16.10 15.00
CA GLU A 166 -11.35 16.33 13.74
C GLU A 166 -10.97 17.64 13.03
N ASP A 167 -10.96 18.77 13.75
CA ASP A 167 -10.65 20.08 13.16
C ASP A 167 -9.26 20.09 12.50
N ALA A 168 -8.28 19.46 13.15
CA ALA A 168 -6.92 19.38 12.64
C ALA A 168 -6.81 18.39 11.47
N LEU A 169 -7.58 17.30 11.50
CA LEU A 169 -7.66 16.37 10.37
C LEU A 169 -8.27 17.05 9.14
N LEU A 170 -9.33 17.83 9.33
CA LEU A 170 -9.96 18.61 8.26
C LEU A 170 -9.02 19.69 7.71
N GLU A 171 -8.22 20.35 8.55
CA GLU A 171 -7.20 21.29 8.10
C GLU A 171 -6.13 20.60 7.25
N LEU A 172 -5.67 19.40 7.65
CA LEU A 172 -4.73 18.60 6.85
C LEU A 172 -5.35 18.16 5.53
N ALA A 173 -6.62 17.75 5.55
CA ALA A 173 -7.35 17.30 4.37
C ALA A 173 -7.67 18.42 3.38
N ALA A 174 -7.84 19.65 3.87
CA ALA A 174 -7.96 20.83 3.02
C ALA A 174 -6.64 21.18 2.32
N GLY A 175 -5.51 20.67 2.81
CA GLY A 175 -4.23 20.71 2.13
C GLY A 175 -4.08 19.63 1.05
N ASP A 176 -3.11 19.82 0.16
CA ASP A 176 -2.82 18.87 -0.93
C ASP A 176 -1.88 17.72 -0.50
N ASP A 177 -1.46 17.66 0.77
CA ASP A 177 -0.40 16.76 1.24
C ASP A 177 -0.89 15.53 2.00
N MET A 178 -2.17 15.48 2.40
CA MET A 178 -2.74 14.33 3.11
C MET A 178 -3.06 13.18 2.15
N ARG A 179 -2.66 11.96 2.52
CA ARG A 179 -2.98 10.72 1.82
C ARG A 179 -3.39 9.66 2.82
N ILE A 180 -4.22 8.73 2.39
CA ILE A 180 -4.54 7.53 3.16
C ILE A 180 -4.26 6.33 2.26
N VAL A 181 -3.47 5.39 2.75
CA VAL A 181 -3.40 4.06 2.15
C VAL A 181 -4.27 3.13 2.98
N MET A 182 -5.12 2.33 2.34
CA MET A 182 -5.86 1.26 3.02
C MET A 182 -5.56 -0.07 2.38
N THR A 183 -5.48 -1.12 3.19
CA THR A 183 -5.41 -2.51 2.75
C THR A 183 -6.65 -3.24 3.27
N GLY A 184 -7.11 -4.24 2.53
CA GLY A 184 -8.22 -5.09 2.97
C GLY A 184 -8.36 -6.35 2.16
N ASP A 185 -9.07 -7.34 2.71
CA ASP A 185 -9.50 -8.55 2.01
C ASP A 185 -11.03 -8.60 2.01
N SER A 186 -11.63 -8.56 0.82
CA SER A 186 -13.07 -8.68 0.63
C SER A 186 -13.35 -9.85 -0.30
N ASP A 187 -13.96 -10.91 0.25
CA ASP A 187 -14.31 -12.13 -0.47
C ASP A 187 -13.15 -12.75 -1.28
N GLY A 188 -11.90 -12.62 -0.77
CA GLY A 188 -10.69 -13.15 -1.40
C GLY A 188 -10.06 -12.22 -2.44
N VAL A 189 -10.62 -11.02 -2.66
CA VAL A 189 -9.95 -9.93 -3.39
C VAL A 189 -9.21 -9.08 -2.37
N ILE A 190 -7.88 -9.13 -2.41
CA ILE A 190 -7.03 -8.30 -1.57
C ILE A 190 -6.78 -6.98 -2.28
N MET A 191 -7.19 -5.87 -1.65
CA MET A 191 -7.13 -4.52 -2.18
C MET A 191 -6.07 -3.70 -1.46
N ILE A 192 -5.30 -2.91 -2.21
CA ILE A 192 -4.53 -1.76 -1.72
C ILE A 192 -5.13 -0.51 -2.34
N MET A 193 -5.61 0.41 -1.52
CA MET A 193 -6.28 1.63 -1.89
C MET A 193 -5.39 2.83 -1.56
N TYR A 194 -5.28 3.76 -2.51
CA TYR A 194 -4.65 5.06 -2.35
C TYR A 194 -5.75 6.10 -2.41
N MET A 195 -5.89 6.88 -1.34
CA MET A 195 -6.94 7.88 -1.23
C MET A 195 -6.32 9.24 -0.99
N ARG A 196 -6.86 10.23 -1.70
CA ARG A 196 -6.52 11.64 -1.54
C ARG A 196 -7.78 12.48 -1.34
N PRO A 197 -7.76 13.49 -0.47
CA PRO A 197 -8.84 14.44 -0.38
C PRO A 197 -9.14 15.08 -1.72
N GLN A 198 -10.42 15.37 -1.96
CA GLN A 198 -10.85 16.20 -3.07
C GLN A 198 -11.61 17.43 -2.57
N PRO A 199 -11.27 18.63 -3.07
CA PRO A 199 -12.13 19.79 -2.90
C PRO A 199 -13.41 19.56 -3.71
N ARG A 200 -14.56 19.86 -3.11
CA ARG A 200 -15.85 19.90 -3.81
C ARG A 200 -15.95 21.08 -4.77
#